data_AF-A0A956M5E3-F1
#
_entry.id   AF-A0A956M5E3-F1
#
_cell.length_a   1.000
_cell.length_b   1.000
_cell.length_c   1.000
_cell.angle_alpha   90.00
_cell.angle_beta   90.00
_cell.angle_gamma   90.00
#
_symmetry.space_group_name_H-M   'P 1'
#
loop_
_entity.id
_entity.type
_entity.pdbx_description
1 polymer ?
#
loop_
_entity_poly.entity_id
_entity_poly.type
_entity_poly.pdbx_seq_one_letter_code
_entity_poly.pdbx_strand_id
1 'polypeptide(L)'
;MSPLRGPEARAHLEMLRRSFHTPEGPTFDPVGLVRPYRDPLDQEVAGLLAALLAYGRVAAIRDAVGRVLGWLGESPSAALRAGRHRSPKFAAGFQYRWTSRTDLLGLLESMAWMQAGERSLGAGLRARTQAAGSLPAGLVRWARDLRDVAESRSGPGRGLRFLLPDPAGTGAAKRLHLYLRWMIRP
;
A
#
# COMPACT_ATOMS: atom_id res chain seq x y z
N MET A 1 16.87 -19.43 31.15
CA MET A 1 15.49 -18.90 31.23
C MET A 1 14.58 -19.84 30.44
N SER A 2 13.56 -20.43 31.07
CA SER A 2 12.59 -21.27 30.35
C SER A 2 11.73 -20.40 29.43
N PRO A 3 11.43 -20.84 28.20
CA PRO A 3 10.57 -20.08 27.28
C PRO A 3 9.14 -20.03 27.82
N LEU A 4 8.55 -18.83 27.83
CA LEU A 4 7.13 -18.63 28.15
C LEU A 4 6.27 -19.41 27.15
N ARG A 5 5.21 -20.09 27.63
CA ARG A 5 4.27 -20.85 26.80
C ARG A 5 2.82 -20.54 27.17
N GLY A 6 1.91 -20.70 26.22
CA GLY A 6 0.47 -20.63 26.47
C GLY A 6 0.00 -19.27 27.04
N PRO A 7 -0.87 -19.27 28.08
CA PRO A 7 -1.44 -18.04 28.64
C PRO A 7 -0.41 -17.02 29.15
N GLU A 8 0.72 -17.47 29.70
CA GLU A 8 1.79 -16.58 30.18
C GLU A 8 2.47 -15.84 29.03
N ALA A 9 2.72 -16.51 27.91
CA ALA A 9 3.24 -15.86 26.71
C ALA A 9 2.26 -14.80 26.18
N ARG A 10 0.94 -15.09 26.20
CA ARG A 10 -0.08 -14.14 25.79
C ARG A 10 -0.13 -12.92 26.70
N ALA A 11 -0.11 -13.11 28.03
CA ALA A 11 -0.10 -12.02 29.00
C ALA A 11 1.15 -11.16 28.87
N HIS A 12 2.31 -11.79 28.67
CA HIS A 12 3.57 -11.09 28.44
C HIS A 12 3.56 -10.29 27.13
N LEU A 13 3.06 -10.86 26.03
CA LEU A 13 2.91 -10.15 24.76
C LEU A 13 1.91 -9.00 24.85
N GLU A 14 0.84 -9.14 25.62
CA GLU A 14 -0.11 -8.04 25.87
C GLU A 14 0.48 -6.93 26.72
N MET A 15 1.28 -7.27 27.73
CA MET A 15 2.05 -6.31 28.50
C MET A 15 3.02 -5.56 27.59
N LEU A 16 3.85 -6.26 26.82
CA LEU A 16 4.75 -5.64 25.84
C LEU A 16 3.98 -4.78 24.83
N ARG A 17 2.85 -5.27 24.30
CA ARG A 17 2.00 -4.51 23.40
C ARG A 17 1.62 -3.18 24.04
N ARG A 18 1.12 -3.17 25.27
CA ARG A 18 0.76 -1.95 26.00
C ARG A 18 1.96 -1.04 26.24
N SER A 19 3.12 -1.59 26.60
CA SER A 19 4.34 -0.83 26.85
C SER A 19 4.90 -0.14 25.61
N PHE A 20 4.69 -0.71 24.41
CA PHE A 20 5.13 -0.12 23.14
C PHE A 20 4.02 0.60 22.37
N HIS A 21 2.76 0.52 22.81
CA HIS A 21 1.65 1.25 22.23
C HIS A 21 1.61 2.67 22.80
N THR A 22 2.64 3.46 22.49
CA THR A 22 2.64 4.87 22.84
C THR A 22 1.69 5.65 21.90
N PRO A 23 1.04 6.73 22.37
CA PRO A 23 0.20 7.59 21.52
C PRO A 23 0.94 8.10 20.26
N GLU A 24 2.27 8.20 20.33
CA GLU A 24 3.14 8.63 19.23
C GLU A 24 3.58 7.50 18.29
N GLY A 25 3.35 6.22 18.64
CA GLY A 25 3.69 5.08 17.78
C GLY A 25 3.11 5.18 16.35
N PRO A 26 1.82 5.54 16.18
CA PRO A 26 1.22 5.86 14.88
C PRO A 26 1.80 7.11 14.20
N THR A 27 2.41 8.03 14.96
CA THR A 27 3.06 9.24 14.42
C THR A 27 4.31 8.88 13.61
N PHE A 28 4.95 7.74 13.90
CA PHE A 28 6.09 7.24 13.15
C PHE A 28 5.76 6.15 12.12
N ASP A 29 4.58 5.55 12.17
CA ASP A 29 4.14 4.57 11.16
C ASP A 29 3.42 5.28 9.98
N PRO A 30 3.73 4.96 8.71
CA PRO A 30 2.98 5.48 7.56
C PRO A 30 1.47 5.22 7.61
N VAL A 31 0.99 4.22 8.37
CA VAL A 31 -0.44 3.99 8.61
C VAL A 31 -1.14 5.21 9.24
N GLY A 32 -0.41 6.06 9.95
CA GLY A 32 -0.94 7.31 10.48
C GLY A 32 -1.46 8.27 9.40
N LEU A 33 -1.03 8.13 8.15
CA LEU A 33 -1.56 8.87 6.99
C LEU A 33 -2.83 8.23 6.39
N VAL A 34 -3.14 6.99 6.77
CA VAL A 34 -4.30 6.23 6.30
C VAL A 34 -5.50 6.42 7.24
N ARG A 35 -5.23 6.41 8.55
CA ARG A 35 -6.24 6.51 9.61
C ARG A 35 -7.21 7.71 9.52
N PRO A 36 -6.81 8.89 9.00
CA PRO A 36 -7.74 10.02 8.87
C PRO A 36 -8.89 9.76 7.89
N TYR A 37 -8.74 8.86 6.92
CA TYR A 37 -9.79 8.55 5.94
C TYR A 37 -10.87 7.68 6.57
N ARG A 38 -12.14 8.07 6.39
CA ARG A 38 -13.31 7.31 6.87
C ARG A 38 -13.91 6.39 5.81
N ASP A 39 -13.78 6.76 4.53
CA ASP A 39 -14.22 5.91 3.43
C ASP A 39 -13.25 4.73 3.26
N PRO A 40 -13.71 3.47 3.34
CA PRO A 40 -12.88 2.29 3.10
C PRO A 40 -12.15 2.32 1.75
N LEU A 41 -12.76 2.91 0.71
CA LEU A 41 -12.15 3.00 -0.63
C LEU A 41 -10.96 3.95 -0.63
N ASP A 42 -11.01 5.03 0.14
CA ASP A 42 -9.90 5.95 0.33
C ASP A 42 -8.81 5.33 1.21
N GLN A 43 -9.19 4.55 2.23
CA GLN A 43 -8.26 3.79 3.04
C GLN A 43 -7.49 2.75 2.23
N GLU A 44 -8.14 2.05 1.29
CA GLU A 44 -7.47 1.12 0.36
C GLU A 44 -6.39 1.84 -0.46
N VAL A 45 -6.73 2.99 -1.05
CA VAL A 45 -5.80 3.77 -1.88
C VAL A 45 -4.64 4.31 -1.06
N ALA A 46 -4.93 4.98 0.05
CA ALA A 46 -3.92 5.56 0.93
C ALA A 46 -3.04 4.48 1.55
N GLY A 47 -3.64 3.36 1.98
CA GLY A 47 -2.95 2.23 2.55
C GLY A 47 -1.97 1.59 1.58
N LEU A 48 -2.37 1.38 0.32
CA LEU A 48 -1.50 0.79 -0.68
C LEU A 48 -0.33 1.72 -1.02
N LEU A 49 -0.59 3.03 -1.20
CA LEU A 49 0.46 4.02 -1.42
C LEU A 49 1.46 4.06 -0.26
N ALA A 50 0.96 4.14 0.97
CA ALA A 50 1.78 4.15 2.17
C ALA A 50 2.65 2.90 2.27
N ALA A 51 2.08 1.73 1.99
CA ALA A 51 2.80 0.46 2.08
C ALA A 51 3.85 0.29 0.98
N LEU A 52 3.54 0.62 -0.26
CA LEU A 52 4.46 0.45 -1.39
C LEU A 52 5.62 1.45 -1.34
N LEU A 53 5.40 2.66 -0.82
CA LEU A 53 6.43 3.68 -0.59
C LEU A 53 7.20 3.51 0.73
N ALA A 54 6.82 2.54 1.58
CA ALA A 54 7.45 2.30 2.88
C ALA A 54 8.83 1.64 2.79
N TYR A 55 9.79 2.38 2.24
CA TYR A 55 11.19 1.98 2.21
C TYR A 55 12.10 3.19 2.44
N GLY A 56 12.78 3.22 3.57
CA GLY A 56 13.64 4.33 3.95
C GLY A 56 13.43 4.85 5.35
N ARG A 57 13.89 6.09 5.58
CA ARG A 57 13.65 6.79 6.84
C ARG A 57 12.19 7.21 6.93
N VAL A 58 11.59 7.01 8.10
CA VAL A 58 10.17 7.31 8.39
C VAL A 58 9.74 8.69 7.90
N ALA A 59 10.51 9.74 8.21
CA ALA A 59 10.19 11.11 7.79
C ALA A 59 10.05 11.21 6.27
N ALA A 60 11.02 10.69 5.52
CA ALA A 60 11.00 10.73 4.06
C ALA A 60 9.86 9.90 3.46
N ILE A 61 9.47 8.79 4.09
CA ILE A 61 8.30 8.00 3.68
C ILE A 61 7.04 8.85 3.86
N ARG A 62 6.86 9.47 5.04
CA ARG A 62 5.69 10.29 5.35
C ARG A 62 5.59 11.49 4.42
N ASP A 63 6.70 12.17 4.13
CA ASP A 63 6.73 13.30 3.20
C ASP A 63 6.36 12.87 1.77
N ALA A 64 6.86 11.72 1.31
CA ALA A 64 6.54 11.20 -0.02
C ALA A 64 5.06 10.83 -0.12
N VAL A 65 4.55 10.04 0.83
CA VAL A 65 3.14 9.60 0.86
C VAL A 65 2.21 10.80 1.03
N GLY A 66 2.52 11.71 1.95
CA GLY A 66 1.74 12.92 2.23
C GLY A 66 1.63 13.84 1.01
N ARG A 67 2.70 14.03 0.23
CA ARG A 67 2.64 14.77 -1.04
C ARG A 67 1.70 14.14 -2.05
N VAL A 68 1.79 12.81 -2.23
CA VAL A 68 0.93 12.09 -3.18
C VAL A 68 -0.54 12.19 -2.77
N LEU A 69 -0.85 11.95 -1.49
CA LEU A 69 -2.20 12.09 -0.96
C LEU A 69 -2.72 13.52 -1.05
N GLY A 70 -1.87 14.52 -0.78
CA GLY A 70 -2.21 15.93 -0.94
C GLY A 70 -2.57 16.30 -2.38
N TRP A 71 -1.91 15.72 -3.38
CA TRP A 71 -2.30 15.92 -4.80
C TRP A 71 -3.61 15.23 -5.18
N LEU A 72 -3.92 14.08 -4.57
CA LEU A 72 -5.17 13.37 -4.79
C LEU A 72 -6.35 14.07 -4.08
N GLY A 73 -6.09 14.69 -2.93
CA GLY A 73 -7.07 15.45 -2.14
C GLY A 73 -7.74 14.59 -1.06
N GLU A 74 -8.91 15.05 -0.60
CA GLU A 74 -9.66 14.45 0.51
C GLU A 74 -10.25 13.08 0.18
N SER A 75 -10.49 12.78 -1.10
CA SER A 75 -11.03 11.50 -1.57
C SER A 75 -10.13 10.86 -2.63
N PRO A 76 -9.00 10.24 -2.24
CA PRO A 76 -8.07 9.60 -3.17
C PRO A 76 -8.71 8.62 -4.15
N SER A 77 -9.67 7.80 -3.71
CA SER A 77 -10.39 6.85 -4.56
C SER A 77 -11.20 7.57 -5.64
N ALA A 78 -11.96 8.59 -5.26
CA ALA A 78 -12.72 9.39 -6.21
C ALA A 78 -11.80 10.12 -7.21
N ALA A 79 -10.67 10.67 -6.74
CA ALA A 79 -9.69 11.34 -7.58
C ALA A 79 -9.08 10.41 -8.65
N LEU A 80 -8.80 9.15 -8.29
CA LEU A 80 -8.32 8.13 -9.23
C LEU A 80 -9.40 7.76 -10.26
N ARG A 81 -10.64 7.53 -9.82
CA ARG A 81 -11.77 7.25 -10.75
C ARG A 81 -12.03 8.40 -11.71
N ALA A 82 -11.89 9.64 -11.24
CA ALA A 82 -12.00 10.84 -12.08
C ALA A 82 -10.78 11.06 -12.99
N GLY A 83 -9.73 10.23 -12.89
CA GLY A 83 -8.53 10.34 -13.72
C GLY A 83 -7.65 11.55 -13.39
N ARG A 84 -7.73 12.10 -12.17
CA ARG A 84 -6.97 13.31 -11.78
C ARG A 84 -5.46 13.13 -11.95
N HIS A 85 -4.95 11.93 -11.69
CA HIS A 85 -3.55 11.55 -11.86
C HIS A 85 -3.08 11.58 -13.33
N ARG A 86 -4.01 11.58 -14.30
CA ARG A 86 -3.70 11.63 -15.73
C ARG A 86 -3.39 13.04 -16.23
N SER A 87 -3.62 14.07 -15.42
CA SER A 87 -3.25 15.44 -15.76
C SER A 87 -1.73 15.59 -15.98
N PRO A 88 -1.28 16.28 -17.05
CA PRO A 88 0.15 16.48 -17.32
C PRO A 88 0.91 17.21 -16.21
N LYS A 89 0.21 17.94 -15.33
CA LYS A 89 0.80 18.66 -14.20
C LYS A 89 0.84 17.82 -12.92
N PHE A 90 0.14 16.69 -12.88
CA PHE A 90 0.06 15.85 -11.69
C PHE A 90 1.44 15.30 -11.31
N ALA A 91 1.77 15.40 -10.02
CA ALA A 91 3.05 14.96 -9.46
C ALA A 91 4.29 15.53 -10.18
N ALA A 92 4.18 16.74 -10.74
CA ALA A 92 5.33 17.42 -11.36
C ALA A 92 6.48 17.54 -10.34
N GLY A 93 7.69 17.16 -10.76
CA GLY A 93 8.87 17.14 -9.89
C GLY A 93 8.88 16.03 -8.83
N PHE A 94 7.93 15.08 -8.86
CA PHE A 94 7.97 13.97 -7.92
C PHE A 94 9.17 13.05 -8.19
N GLN A 95 9.98 12.89 -7.15
CA GLN A 95 10.98 11.84 -7.06
C GLN A 95 11.05 11.39 -5.61
N TYR A 96 11.18 10.08 -5.42
CA TYR A 96 11.38 9.48 -4.12
C TYR A 96 12.30 8.28 -4.25
N ARG A 97 13.58 8.47 -3.92
CA ARG A 97 14.61 7.42 -4.00
C ARG A 97 14.65 6.79 -5.41
N TRP A 98 14.23 5.53 -5.52
CA TRP A 98 14.20 4.77 -6.78
C TRP A 98 12.85 4.87 -7.51
N THR A 99 11.83 5.48 -6.92
CA THR A 99 10.54 5.74 -7.57
C THR A 99 10.56 7.12 -8.22
N SER A 100 10.47 7.11 -9.55
CA SER A 100 10.27 8.30 -10.37
C SER A 100 8.79 8.72 -10.40
N ARG A 101 8.53 9.93 -10.92
CA ARG A 101 7.18 10.37 -11.28
C ARG A 101 6.46 9.37 -12.17
N THR A 102 7.16 8.82 -13.17
CA THR A 102 6.56 7.90 -14.13
C THR A 102 6.14 6.59 -13.46
N ASP A 103 6.98 6.04 -12.57
CA ASP A 103 6.64 4.85 -11.78
C ASP A 103 5.40 5.10 -10.89
N LEU A 104 5.33 6.27 -10.25
CA LEU A 104 4.17 6.67 -9.45
C LEU A 104 2.91 6.74 -10.31
N LEU A 105 2.97 7.39 -11.47
CA LEU A 105 1.82 7.49 -12.38
C LEU A 105 1.36 6.11 -12.88
N GLY A 106 2.29 5.18 -13.12
CA GLY A 106 1.97 3.79 -13.43
C GLY A 106 1.21 3.10 -12.29
N LEU A 107 1.68 3.24 -11.05
CA LEU A 107 0.96 2.72 -9.88
C LEU A 107 -0.45 3.32 -9.72
N LEU A 108 -0.59 4.63 -9.85
CA LEU A 108 -1.91 5.28 -9.73
C LEU A 108 -2.87 4.83 -10.84
N GLU A 109 -2.36 4.62 -12.06
CA GLU A 109 -3.14 4.10 -13.17
C GLU A 109 -3.60 2.66 -12.90
N SER A 110 -2.76 1.80 -12.35
CA SER A 110 -3.16 0.42 -12.03
C SER A 110 -4.20 0.34 -10.91
N MET A 111 -4.12 1.24 -9.93
CA MET A 111 -5.13 1.38 -8.89
C MET A 111 -6.47 1.86 -9.46
N ALA A 112 -6.45 2.86 -10.35
CA ALA A 112 -7.65 3.35 -11.03
C ALA A 112 -8.30 2.27 -11.92
N TRP A 113 -7.49 1.53 -12.68
CA TRP A 113 -7.94 0.40 -13.49
C TRP A 113 -8.63 -0.68 -12.64
N MET A 114 -8.02 -1.07 -11.52
CA MET A 114 -8.61 -2.05 -10.60
C MET A 114 -9.94 -1.57 -10.01
N GLN A 115 -10.03 -0.29 -9.63
CA GLN A 115 -11.28 0.30 -9.14
C GLN A 115 -12.37 0.33 -10.21
N ALA A 116 -12.02 0.54 -11.48
CA ALA A 116 -12.97 0.55 -12.59
C ALA A 116 -13.49 -0.86 -12.92
N GLY A 117 -12.61 -1.87 -12.92
CA GLY A 117 -13.00 -3.25 -13.25
C GLY A 117 -13.66 -4.01 -12.10
N GLU A 118 -13.20 -3.78 -10.86
CA GLU A 118 -13.56 -4.61 -9.70
C GLU A 118 -14.29 -3.84 -8.59
N ARG A 119 -14.59 -2.55 -8.82
CA ARG A 119 -15.17 -1.58 -7.85
C ARG A 119 -14.20 -1.11 -6.78
N SER A 120 -13.31 -1.95 -6.27
CA SER A 120 -12.27 -1.58 -5.28
C SER A 120 -10.99 -2.42 -5.42
N LEU A 121 -9.91 -1.99 -4.76
CA LEU A 121 -8.66 -2.74 -4.71
C LEU A 121 -8.83 -4.05 -3.94
N GLY A 122 -9.56 -4.00 -2.83
CA GLY A 122 -9.87 -5.17 -2.00
C GLY A 122 -10.81 -6.17 -2.70
N ALA A 123 -11.80 -5.67 -3.45
CA ALA A 123 -12.67 -6.51 -4.27
C ALA A 123 -11.89 -7.23 -5.37
N GLY A 124 -10.96 -6.53 -6.03
CA GLY A 124 -10.04 -7.14 -6.97
C GLY A 124 -9.20 -8.26 -6.34
N LEU A 125 -8.58 -8.02 -5.18
CA LEU A 125 -7.83 -9.07 -4.47
C LEU A 125 -8.71 -10.27 -4.10
N ARG A 126 -9.93 -10.03 -3.63
CA ARG A 126 -10.90 -11.09 -3.30
C ARG A 126 -11.23 -11.95 -4.51
N ALA A 127 -11.51 -11.34 -5.67
CA ALA A 127 -11.77 -12.07 -6.91
C ALA A 127 -10.60 -12.99 -7.30
N ARG A 128 -9.35 -12.47 -7.27
CA ARG A 128 -8.16 -13.30 -7.57
C ARG A 128 -7.97 -14.42 -6.53
N THR A 129 -8.24 -14.14 -5.27
CA THR A 129 -8.14 -15.11 -4.18
C THR A 129 -9.12 -16.26 -4.35
N GLN A 130 -10.38 -15.96 -4.69
CA GLN A 130 -11.40 -16.97 -4.95
C GLN A 130 -11.04 -17.82 -6.17
N ALA A 131 -10.64 -17.19 -7.28
CA ALA A 131 -10.25 -17.89 -8.50
C ALA A 131 -9.00 -18.76 -8.32
N ALA A 132 -8.05 -18.34 -7.46
CA ALA A 132 -6.81 -19.08 -7.23
C ALA A 132 -6.90 -20.10 -6.07
N GLY A 133 -8.00 -20.16 -5.34
CA GLY A 133 -8.22 -21.07 -4.21
C GLY A 133 -7.43 -20.77 -2.93
N SER A 134 -6.61 -19.72 -2.90
CA SER A 134 -5.86 -19.31 -1.70
C SER A 134 -5.44 -17.84 -1.73
N LEU A 135 -5.31 -17.22 -0.56
CA LEU A 135 -4.87 -15.82 -0.44
C LEU A 135 -3.45 -15.58 -1.00
N PRO A 136 -2.44 -16.43 -0.72
CA PRO A 136 -1.11 -16.22 -1.29
C PRO A 136 -1.11 -16.23 -2.83
N ALA A 137 -1.81 -17.20 -3.45
CA ALA A 137 -1.90 -17.28 -4.90
C ALA A 137 -2.72 -16.10 -5.48
N GLY A 138 -3.79 -15.69 -4.80
CA GLY A 138 -4.56 -14.51 -5.16
C GLY A 138 -3.75 -13.23 -5.11
N LEU A 139 -2.91 -13.06 -4.08
CA LEU A 139 -2.03 -11.91 -3.91
C LEU A 139 -0.97 -11.83 -5.02
N VAL A 140 -0.40 -12.97 -5.43
CA VAL A 140 0.54 -13.04 -6.57
C VAL A 140 -0.15 -12.55 -7.84
N ARG A 141 -1.36 -13.04 -8.15
CA ARG A 141 -2.11 -12.62 -9.34
C ARG A 141 -2.47 -11.13 -9.28
N TRP A 142 -3.01 -10.67 -8.15
CA TRP A 142 -3.37 -9.27 -7.95
C TRP A 142 -2.18 -8.32 -8.10
N ALA A 143 -1.02 -8.67 -7.54
CA ALA A 143 0.20 -7.87 -7.68
C ALA A 143 0.75 -7.88 -9.12
N ARG A 144 0.61 -8.98 -9.86
CA ARG A 144 0.96 -9.03 -11.29
C ARG A 144 0.06 -8.13 -12.12
N ASP A 145 -1.25 -8.22 -11.95
CA ASP A 145 -2.19 -7.35 -12.66
C ASP A 145 -1.86 -5.86 -12.45
N LEU A 146 -1.58 -5.46 -11.21
CA LEU A 146 -1.18 -4.08 -10.90
C LEU A 146 0.14 -3.69 -11.58
N ARG A 147 1.10 -4.62 -11.66
CA ARG A 147 2.37 -4.38 -12.34
C ARG A 147 2.18 -4.25 -13.84
N ASP A 148 1.45 -5.15 -14.48
CA ASP A 148 1.28 -5.17 -15.93
C ASP A 148 0.62 -3.87 -16.42
N VAL A 149 -0.41 -3.40 -15.69
CA VAL A 149 -1.04 -2.11 -16.00
C VAL A 149 -0.08 -0.95 -15.73
N ALA A 150 0.66 -0.98 -14.62
CA ALA A 150 1.61 0.09 -14.34
C ALA A 150 2.72 0.16 -15.39
N GLU A 151 3.27 -0.98 -15.83
CA GLU A 151 4.29 -1.08 -16.88
C GLU A 151 3.76 -0.61 -18.24
N SER A 152 2.48 -0.88 -18.57
CA SER A 152 1.86 -0.36 -19.79
C SER A 152 1.85 1.18 -19.84
N ARG A 153 1.83 1.82 -18.66
CA ARG A 153 1.80 3.28 -18.54
C ARG A 153 3.19 3.90 -18.37
N SER A 154 4.06 3.28 -17.58
CA SER A 154 5.36 3.85 -17.22
C SER A 154 6.54 3.31 -18.03
N GLY A 155 6.32 2.24 -18.79
CA GLY A 155 7.37 1.35 -19.26
C GLY A 155 7.90 0.44 -18.15
N PRO A 156 8.55 -0.68 -18.50
CA PRO A 156 9.23 -1.52 -17.54
C PRO A 156 10.47 -0.81 -16.99
N GLY A 157 10.75 -0.99 -15.69
CA GLY A 157 11.87 -0.30 -15.07
C GLY A 157 12.24 -0.83 -13.70
N ARG A 158 13.49 -0.60 -13.28
CA ARG A 158 13.96 -0.98 -11.94
C ARG A 158 13.17 -0.28 -10.83
N GLY A 159 12.80 0.98 -11.04
CA GLY A 159 12.00 1.77 -10.10
C GLY A 159 10.63 1.14 -9.84
N LEU A 160 9.88 0.85 -10.90
CA LEU A 160 8.59 0.18 -10.79
C LEU A 160 8.69 -1.24 -10.20
N ARG A 161 9.65 -2.06 -10.63
CA ARG A 161 9.87 -3.40 -10.05
C ARG A 161 10.17 -3.35 -8.57
N PHE A 162 10.87 -2.30 -8.13
CA PHE A 162 11.10 -2.05 -6.72
C PHE A 162 9.83 -1.53 -6.02
N LEU A 163 9.03 -0.66 -6.65
CA LEU A 163 7.80 -0.12 -6.08
C LEU A 163 6.72 -1.20 -5.90
N LEU A 164 6.47 -1.99 -6.95
CA LEU A 164 5.50 -3.09 -7.01
C LEU A 164 6.24 -4.43 -6.97
N PRO A 165 6.51 -4.99 -5.78
CA PRO A 165 7.29 -6.22 -5.65
C PRO A 165 6.51 -7.46 -6.04
N ASP A 166 7.21 -8.51 -6.48
CA ASP A 166 6.59 -9.80 -6.80
C ASP A 166 6.43 -10.62 -5.52
N PRO A 167 5.20 -10.97 -5.10
CA PRO A 167 4.98 -11.79 -3.92
C PRO A 167 5.55 -13.22 -4.06
N ALA A 168 5.74 -13.71 -5.29
CA ALA A 168 6.37 -15.00 -5.56
C ALA A 168 7.91 -14.96 -5.50
N GLY A 169 8.50 -13.76 -5.44
CA GLY A 169 9.95 -13.56 -5.38
C GLY A 169 10.52 -13.48 -3.96
N THR A 170 11.85 -13.48 -3.85
CA THR A 170 12.58 -13.64 -2.57
C THR A 170 12.67 -12.39 -1.70
N GLY A 171 12.05 -11.26 -2.03
CA GLY A 171 12.29 -10.06 -1.22
C GLY A 171 11.51 -8.82 -1.59
N ALA A 172 10.21 -8.79 -1.28
CA ALA A 172 9.49 -7.55 -0.89
C ALA A 172 7.98 -7.74 -0.66
N ALA A 173 7.47 -8.98 -0.62
CA ALA A 173 6.09 -9.27 -0.20
C ALA A 173 5.73 -8.65 1.16
N LYS A 174 6.72 -8.35 2.02
CA LYS A 174 6.53 -7.69 3.32
C LYS A 174 5.70 -6.40 3.23
N ARG A 175 5.90 -5.56 2.21
CA ARG A 175 5.12 -4.32 2.03
C ARG A 175 3.66 -4.61 1.69
N LEU A 176 3.40 -5.63 0.87
CA LEU A 176 2.04 -6.07 0.59
C LEU A 176 1.37 -6.69 1.82
N HIS A 177 2.10 -7.46 2.63
CA HIS A 177 1.59 -7.97 3.89
C HIS A 177 1.33 -6.85 4.92
N LEU A 178 2.13 -5.78 4.90
CA LEU A 178 1.90 -4.59 5.70
C LEU A 178 0.57 -3.92 5.30
N TYR A 179 0.34 -3.73 4.00
CA TYR A 179 -0.94 -3.25 3.47
C TYR A 179 -2.11 -4.12 3.95
N LEU A 180 -2.04 -5.44 3.75
CA LEU A 180 -3.10 -6.36 4.19
C LEU A 180 -3.38 -6.26 5.70
N ARG A 181 -2.33 -6.14 6.53
CA ARG A 181 -2.47 -5.96 7.97
C ARG A 181 -3.19 -4.67 8.35
N TRP A 182 -3.01 -3.60 7.58
CA TRP A 182 -3.71 -2.34 7.82
C TRP A 182 -5.18 -2.41 7.41
N MET A 183 -5.51 -3.14 6.34
CA MET A 183 -6.90 -3.24 5.85
C MET A 183 -7.80 -4.15 6.70
N ILE A 184 -7.24 -4.93 7.63
CA ILE A 184 -8.00 -5.85 8.49
C ILE A 184 -8.02 -5.43 9.97
N ARG A 185 -7.26 -4.38 10.33
CA ARG A 185 -7.22 -3.90 11.72
C ARG A 185 -8.24 -2.78 11.90
N PRO A 186 -9.07 -2.83 12.95
CA PRO A 186 -9.97 -1.74 13.30
C PRO A 186 -9.20 -0.48 13.72
#